data_AF-A0A1V6A6B6-F1
#
_entry.id   AF-A0A1V6A6B6-F1
#
_cell.length_a   1.000
_cell.length_b   1.000
_cell.length_c   1.000
_cell.angle_alpha   90.00
_cell.angle_beta   90.00
_cell.angle_gamma   90.00
#
_symmetry.space_group_name_H-M   'P 1'
#
loop_
_entity.id
_entity.type
_entity.pdbx_description
1 polymer ?
#
loop_
_entity_poly.entity_id
_entity_poly.type
_entity_poly.pdbx_seq_one_letter_code
_entity_poly.pdbx_strand_id
1 'polypeptide(L)'
;MGIFTPAVTTICFWWGSIPLFRDDRVIMVCMLTGLLIGILLDLTLLRKHLLGLFDLGLIKLILLSLFYSAMIYGFFMGFPVFNSLVGIVGSYVLVKGGSLRNEDIKLIKSKVKIFVAVSSLSLLLLCIVTAWLALKERTICLQVKGMLGLPFDVTMGMIWALIIIGSAFLLAFQYLGSMYVMGRMLERYGSDGSGDED
;
A
#
# COMPACT_ATOMS: atom_id res chain seq x y z
N MET A 1 -14.38 -0.57 -3.61
CA MET A 1 -13.11 -0.06 -4.14
C MET A 1 -13.40 1.16 -5.01
N GLY A 2 -13.66 2.34 -4.43
CA GLY A 2 -14.08 3.55 -5.17
C GLY A 2 -12.98 4.60 -5.46
N ILE A 3 -11.77 4.35 -4.95
CA ILE A 3 -10.58 5.19 -5.18
C ILE A 3 -9.56 4.47 -6.06
N PHE A 4 -9.81 3.19 -6.36
CA PHE A 4 -8.81 2.25 -6.87
C PHE A 4 -8.61 2.38 -8.38
N THR A 5 -9.70 2.43 -9.14
CA THR A 5 -9.66 2.70 -10.57
C THR A 5 -9.05 4.07 -10.89
N PRO A 6 -9.41 5.15 -10.15
CA PRO A 6 -8.81 6.45 -10.43
C PRO A 6 -7.35 6.56 -10.07
N ALA A 7 -6.91 5.93 -8.97
CA ALA A 7 -5.50 5.91 -8.64
C ALA A 7 -4.68 5.22 -9.74
N VAL A 8 -5.12 4.07 -10.26
CA VAL A 8 -4.38 3.31 -11.28
C VAL A 8 -4.30 4.06 -12.62
N THR A 9 -5.40 4.63 -13.11
CA THR A 9 -5.37 5.41 -14.36
C THR A 9 -4.59 6.71 -14.22
N THR A 10 -4.67 7.39 -13.07
CA THR A 10 -3.85 8.58 -12.80
C THR A 10 -2.36 8.23 -12.83
N ILE A 11 -1.97 7.12 -12.19
CA ILE A 11 -0.58 6.68 -12.14
C ILE A 11 -0.07 6.25 -13.53
N CYS A 12 -0.88 5.53 -14.31
CA CYS A 12 -0.53 5.14 -15.69
C CYS A 12 -0.39 6.35 -16.62
N PHE A 13 -1.29 7.34 -16.53
CA PHE A 13 -1.19 8.57 -17.32
C PHE A 13 -0.03 9.46 -16.88
N TRP A 14 0.27 9.52 -15.58
CA TRP A 14 1.42 10.26 -15.06
C TRP A 14 2.73 9.67 -15.55
N TRP A 15 2.96 8.36 -15.32
CA TRP A 15 4.19 7.69 -15.75
C TRP A 15 4.33 7.59 -17.27
N GLY A 16 3.22 7.47 -18.01
CA GLY A 16 3.24 7.52 -19.48
C GLY A 16 3.60 8.90 -20.03
N SER A 17 3.35 9.98 -19.28
CA SER A 17 3.65 11.35 -19.71
C SER A 17 5.13 11.72 -19.57
N ILE A 18 5.84 11.19 -18.56
CA ILE A 18 7.25 11.50 -18.26
C ILE A 18 8.21 11.20 -19.44
N PRO A 19 8.15 10.04 -20.13
CA PRO A 19 9.02 9.76 -21.27
C PRO A 19 8.60 10.48 -22.55
N LEU A 20 7.34 10.92 -22.67
CA LEU A 20 6.80 11.55 -23.89
C LEU A 20 6.89 13.08 -23.87
N PHE A 21 6.82 13.72 -22.70
CA PHE A 21 6.73 15.18 -22.57
C PHE A 21 7.62 15.70 -21.43
N ARG A 22 8.50 16.65 -21.75
CA ARG A 22 9.44 17.29 -20.80
C ARG A 22 8.89 18.60 -20.19
N ASP A 23 7.63 18.93 -20.47
CA ASP A 23 6.98 20.18 -20.06
C ASP A 23 6.08 19.94 -18.85
N ASP A 24 6.35 20.65 -17.75
CA ASP A 24 5.68 20.50 -16.45
C ASP A 24 4.14 20.70 -16.54
N ARG A 25 3.67 21.51 -17.48
CA ARG A 25 2.22 21.74 -17.68
C ARG A 25 1.51 20.54 -18.28
N VAL A 26 2.17 19.78 -19.15
CA VAL A 26 1.57 18.62 -19.81
C VAL A 26 1.44 17.45 -18.83
N ILE A 27 2.42 17.30 -17.93
CA ILE A 27 2.38 16.31 -16.84
C ILE A 27 1.18 16.57 -15.91
N MET A 28 0.93 17.84 -15.57
CA MET A 28 -0.23 18.22 -14.74
C MET A 28 -1.57 17.95 -15.44
N VAL A 29 -1.68 18.20 -16.75
CA VAL A 29 -2.89 17.90 -17.54
C VAL A 29 -3.10 16.38 -17.65
N CYS A 30 -2.04 15.60 -17.90
CA CYS A 30 -2.10 14.14 -17.94
C CYS A 30 -2.56 13.55 -16.61
N MET A 31 -2.10 14.10 -15.48
CA MET A 31 -2.59 13.77 -14.13
C MET A 31 -4.10 13.96 -14.01
N LEU A 32 -4.57 15.15 -14.35
CA LEU A 32 -5.98 15.53 -14.22
C LEU A 32 -6.86 14.68 -15.14
N THR A 33 -6.40 14.39 -16.35
CA THR A 33 -7.13 13.51 -17.28
C THR A 33 -7.15 12.07 -16.81
N GLY A 34 -6.05 11.54 -16.26
CA GLY A 34 -6.00 10.19 -15.71
C GLY A 34 -6.87 10.02 -14.46
N LEU A 35 -6.98 11.08 -13.65
CA LEU A 35 -7.89 11.17 -12.51
C LEU A 35 -9.35 11.21 -12.95
N LEU A 36 -9.68 12.05 -13.94
CA LEU A 36 -11.03 12.16 -14.51
C LEU A 36 -11.50 10.86 -15.15
N ILE A 37 -10.68 10.26 -16.03
CA ILE A 37 -10.97 8.97 -16.68
C ILE A 37 -11.14 7.88 -15.63
N GLY A 38 -10.30 7.92 -14.61
CA GLY A 38 -10.34 7.07 -13.45
C GLY A 38 -11.63 7.12 -12.66
N ILE A 39 -12.09 8.34 -12.35
CA ILE A 39 -13.34 8.60 -11.64
C ILE A 39 -14.53 8.18 -12.50
N LEU A 40 -14.50 8.43 -13.80
CA LEU A 40 -15.54 8.00 -14.75
C LEU A 40 -15.66 6.47 -14.86
N LEU A 41 -14.53 5.76 -14.89
CA LEU A 41 -14.51 4.29 -14.87
C LEU A 41 -14.97 3.72 -13.53
N ASP A 42 -14.64 4.39 -12.43
CA ASP A 42 -15.11 4.01 -11.11
C ASP A 42 -16.63 4.13 -11.01
N LEU A 43 -17.20 5.29 -11.33
CA LEU A 43 -18.65 5.55 -11.31
C LEU A 43 -19.46 4.53 -12.13
N THR A 44 -18.91 3.98 -13.21
CA THR A 44 -19.60 3.03 -14.09
C THR A 44 -19.43 1.57 -13.68
N LEU A 45 -18.31 1.18 -13.04
CA LEU A 45 -18.06 -0.21 -12.59
C LEU A 45 -18.41 -0.48 -11.11
N LEU A 46 -18.43 0.54 -10.27
CA LEU A 46 -18.49 0.43 -8.80
C LEU A 46 -19.74 -0.33 -8.31
N ARG A 47 -20.90 -0.15 -8.95
CA ARG A 47 -22.16 -0.72 -8.44
C ARG A 47 -22.31 -2.23 -8.68
N LYS A 48 -21.62 -2.81 -9.66
CA LYS A 48 -21.75 -4.24 -10.03
C LYS A 48 -20.67 -5.15 -9.42
N HIS A 49 -19.46 -4.64 -9.14
CA HIS A 49 -18.33 -5.45 -8.67
C HIS A 49 -18.08 -5.39 -7.15
N LEU A 50 -18.74 -4.50 -6.42
CA LEU A 50 -18.57 -4.37 -4.96
C LEU A 50 -18.99 -5.62 -4.17
N LEU A 51 -19.93 -6.41 -4.70
CA LEU A 51 -20.33 -7.72 -4.16
C LEU A 51 -19.36 -8.85 -4.53
N GLY A 52 -18.68 -8.77 -5.69
CA GLY A 52 -17.74 -9.81 -6.14
C GLY A 52 -16.33 -9.72 -5.53
N LEU A 53 -15.94 -8.53 -5.03
CA LEU A 53 -14.66 -8.33 -4.34
C LEU A 53 -14.55 -9.11 -3.02
N PHE A 54 -15.69 -9.48 -2.42
CA PHE A 54 -15.75 -10.31 -1.22
C PHE A 54 -15.58 -11.82 -1.50
N ASP A 55 -15.60 -12.20 -2.79
CA ASP A 55 -15.44 -13.60 -3.23
C ASP A 55 -14.05 -13.87 -3.85
N LEU A 56 -13.13 -12.92 -3.70
CA LEU A 56 -11.76 -13.07 -4.17
C LEU A 56 -10.97 -13.98 -3.23
N GLY A 57 -10.61 -15.17 -3.72
CA GLY A 57 -9.72 -16.08 -3.00
C GLY A 57 -8.38 -15.42 -2.61
N LEU A 58 -7.79 -15.90 -1.51
CA LEU A 58 -6.57 -15.36 -0.88
C LEU A 58 -5.44 -15.07 -1.88
N ILE A 59 -5.23 -15.96 -2.86
CA ILE A 59 -4.19 -15.81 -3.89
C ILE A 59 -4.42 -14.56 -4.75
N LYS A 60 -5.66 -14.29 -5.16
CA LYS A 60 -6.00 -13.09 -5.96
C LYS A 60 -5.76 -11.82 -5.15
N LEU A 61 -6.04 -11.85 -3.85
CA LEU A 61 -5.83 -10.72 -2.96
C LEU A 61 -4.34 -10.45 -2.72
N ILE A 62 -3.52 -11.50 -2.62
CA ILE A 62 -2.06 -11.40 -2.59
C ILE A 62 -1.50 -10.82 -3.89
N LEU A 63 -1.91 -11.35 -5.05
CA LEU A 63 -1.46 -10.86 -6.36
C LEU A 63 -1.82 -9.39 -6.54
N LEU A 64 -3.04 -9.01 -6.16
CA LEU A 64 -3.50 -7.63 -6.20
C LEU A 64 -2.64 -6.75 -5.27
N SER A 65 -2.37 -7.19 -4.05
CA SER A 65 -1.52 -6.48 -3.09
C SER A 65 -0.08 -6.28 -3.61
N LEU A 66 0.51 -7.30 -4.24
CA LEU A 66 1.84 -7.21 -4.85
C LEU A 66 1.87 -6.26 -6.04
N PHE A 67 0.85 -6.33 -6.90
CA PHE A 67 0.70 -5.41 -8.03
C PHE A 67 0.59 -3.97 -7.56
N TYR A 68 -0.28 -3.70 -6.57
CA TYR A 68 -0.38 -2.36 -5.97
C TYR A 68 0.89 -1.93 -5.27
N SER A 69 1.60 -2.86 -4.64
CA SER A 69 2.85 -2.54 -3.98
C SER A 69 3.89 -2.01 -4.96
N ALA A 70 4.04 -2.67 -6.11
CA ALA A 70 4.93 -2.20 -7.17
C ALA A 70 4.49 -0.85 -7.74
N MET A 71 3.18 -0.65 -7.94
CA MET A 71 2.63 0.61 -8.47
C MET A 71 2.83 1.80 -7.52
N ILE A 72 2.54 1.62 -6.22
CA ILE A 72 2.73 2.64 -5.18
C ILE A 72 4.21 2.95 -5.02
N TYR A 73 5.05 1.91 -4.99
CA TYR A 73 6.51 2.07 -4.94
C TYR A 73 7.03 2.89 -6.12
N GLY A 74 6.57 2.60 -7.34
CA GLY A 74 6.87 3.40 -8.53
C GLY A 74 6.39 4.85 -8.38
N PHE A 75 5.12 5.07 -8.05
CA PHE A 75 4.54 6.41 -7.91
C PHE A 75 5.29 7.31 -6.92
N PHE A 76 5.71 6.76 -5.78
CA PHE A 76 6.47 7.51 -4.77
C PHE A 76 7.98 7.51 -5.02
N MET A 77 8.41 7.41 -6.29
CA MET A 77 9.81 7.45 -6.70
C MET A 77 10.72 6.48 -5.94
N GLY A 78 10.21 5.28 -5.65
CA GLY A 78 10.95 4.25 -4.92
C GLY A 78 10.95 4.42 -3.40
N PHE A 79 10.04 5.23 -2.84
CA PHE A 79 9.91 5.37 -1.39
C PHE A 79 8.84 4.40 -0.81
N PRO A 80 9.22 3.40 0.01
CA PRO A 80 8.32 2.32 0.42
C PRO A 80 7.35 2.68 1.56
N VAL A 81 7.23 3.96 1.95
CA VAL A 81 6.43 4.39 3.12
C VAL A 81 4.95 4.05 2.97
N PHE A 82 4.35 4.43 1.83
CA PHE A 82 2.93 4.21 1.57
C PHE A 82 2.60 2.74 1.30
N ASN A 83 3.63 1.93 1.04
CA ASN A 83 3.47 0.50 0.82
C ASN A 83 3.04 -0.23 2.10
N SER A 84 3.33 0.35 3.27
CA SER A 84 2.86 -0.15 4.57
C SER A 84 1.32 -0.16 4.70
N LEU A 85 0.65 0.78 4.03
CA LEU A 85 -0.81 0.89 4.06
C LEU A 85 -1.49 -0.25 3.31
N VAL A 86 -0.86 -0.80 2.27
CA VAL A 86 -1.41 -1.90 1.47
C VAL A 86 -1.65 -3.13 2.35
N GLY A 87 -0.71 -3.43 3.26
CA GLY A 87 -0.85 -4.54 4.21
C GLY A 87 -2.00 -4.34 5.19
N ILE A 88 -2.17 -3.11 5.69
CA ILE A 88 -3.23 -2.76 6.65
C ILE A 88 -4.60 -2.84 5.99
N VAL A 89 -4.77 -2.21 4.82
CA VAL A 89 -6.03 -2.20 4.06
C VAL A 89 -6.38 -3.60 3.55
N GLY A 90 -5.40 -4.36 3.06
CA GLY A 90 -5.61 -5.74 2.62
C GLY A 90 -6.08 -6.65 3.76
N SER A 91 -5.53 -6.47 4.97
CA SER A 91 -5.97 -7.20 6.17
C SER A 91 -7.42 -6.85 6.54
N TYR A 92 -7.80 -5.57 6.45
CA TYR A 92 -9.20 -5.14 6.65
C TYR A 92 -10.16 -5.82 5.68
N VAL A 93 -9.84 -5.80 4.38
CA VAL A 93 -10.68 -6.40 3.34
C VAL A 93 -10.82 -7.90 3.57
N LEU A 94 -9.73 -8.57 3.97
CA LEU A 94 -9.75 -10.02 4.17
C LEU A 94 -10.56 -10.45 5.41
N VAL A 95 -10.50 -9.70 6.51
CA VAL A 95 -11.32 -9.98 7.70
C VAL A 95 -12.80 -9.71 7.43
N LYS A 96 -13.12 -8.58 6.80
CA LYS A 96 -14.50 -8.28 6.41
C LYS A 96 -15.01 -9.34 5.42
N GLY A 97 -14.15 -9.73 4.48
CA GLY A 97 -14.30 -10.84 3.52
C GLY A 97 -14.82 -12.11 4.15
N GLY A 98 -14.05 -12.62 5.13
CA GLY A 98 -14.39 -13.83 5.86
C GLY A 98 -15.65 -13.69 6.73
N SER A 99 -15.87 -12.51 7.31
CA SER A 99 -17.08 -12.22 8.11
C SER A 99 -18.36 -12.30 7.27
N LEU A 100 -18.39 -11.74 6.06
CA LEU A 100 -19.57 -11.87 5.18
C LEU A 100 -19.83 -13.30 4.70
N ARG A 101 -18.80 -14.15 4.70
CA ARG A 101 -18.88 -15.57 4.31
C ARG A 101 -19.13 -16.50 5.49
N ASN A 102 -19.33 -15.95 6.70
CA ASN A 102 -19.41 -16.70 7.95
C ASN A 102 -18.27 -17.73 8.11
N GLU A 103 -17.06 -17.36 7.69
CA GLU A 103 -15.90 -18.24 7.83
C GLU A 103 -15.44 -18.33 9.28
N ASP A 104 -14.90 -19.49 9.62
CA ASP A 104 -14.36 -19.78 10.95
C ASP A 104 -13.27 -18.76 11.35
N ILE A 105 -13.35 -18.20 12.56
CA ILE A 105 -12.42 -17.16 13.03
C ILE A 105 -10.96 -17.63 12.94
N LYS A 106 -10.72 -18.93 13.16
CA LYS A 106 -9.39 -19.55 13.03
C LYS A 106 -8.87 -19.51 11.60
N LEU A 107 -9.73 -19.77 10.61
CA LEU A 107 -9.39 -19.70 9.19
C LEU A 107 -9.08 -18.26 8.77
N ILE A 108 -9.91 -17.30 9.20
CA ILE A 108 -9.69 -15.87 8.92
C ILE A 108 -8.34 -15.42 9.48
N LYS A 109 -8.04 -15.75 10.75
CA LYS A 109 -6.74 -15.42 11.37
C LYS A 109 -5.56 -16.02 10.60
N SER A 110 -5.65 -17.27 10.17
CA SER A 110 -4.58 -17.92 9.39
C SER A 110 -4.36 -17.22 8.05
N LYS A 111 -5.45 -16.94 7.32
CA LYS A 111 -5.42 -16.21 6.04
C LYS A 111 -4.80 -14.80 6.19
N VAL A 112 -5.19 -14.05 7.23
CA VAL A 112 -4.63 -12.72 7.52
C VAL A 112 -3.14 -12.83 7.84
N LYS A 113 -2.71 -13.79 8.67
CA LYS A 113 -1.29 -13.97 9.00
C LYS A 113 -0.43 -14.24 7.77
N ILE A 114 -0.90 -15.11 6.87
CA ILE A 114 -0.21 -15.39 5.60
C ILE A 114 -0.14 -14.12 4.75
N PHE A 115 -1.25 -13.39 4.61
CA PHE A 115 -1.29 -12.15 3.84
C PHE A 115 -0.34 -11.08 4.41
N VAL A 116 -0.36 -10.87 5.72
CA VAL A 116 0.53 -9.93 6.42
C VAL A 116 1.98 -10.34 6.25
N ALA A 117 2.31 -11.64 6.34
CA ALA A 117 3.66 -12.13 6.12
C ALA A 117 4.15 -11.83 4.70
N VAL A 118 3.32 -12.09 3.68
CA VAL A 118 3.66 -11.79 2.28
C VAL A 118 3.80 -10.28 2.06
N SER A 119 2.88 -9.48 2.58
CA SER A 119 2.92 -8.02 2.49
C SER A 119 4.16 -7.46 3.17
N SER A 120 4.52 -7.96 4.36
CA SER A 120 5.72 -7.52 5.09
C SER A 120 7.01 -7.95 4.39
N LEU A 121 7.04 -9.14 3.80
CA LEU A 121 8.16 -9.59 2.98
C LEU A 121 8.35 -8.68 1.76
N SER A 122 7.25 -8.32 1.08
CA SER A 122 7.31 -7.40 -0.06
C SER A 122 7.81 -6.01 0.35
N LEU A 123 7.33 -5.46 1.47
CA LEU A 123 7.82 -4.19 2.02
C LEU A 123 9.32 -4.26 2.34
N LEU A 124 9.77 -5.36 2.97
CA LEU A 124 11.16 -5.57 3.32
C LEU A 124 12.06 -5.60 2.07
N LEU A 125 11.65 -6.30 1.02
CA LEU A 125 12.38 -6.31 -0.26
C LEU A 125 12.46 -4.90 -0.86
N LEU A 126 11.36 -4.15 -0.85
CA LEU A 126 11.36 -2.76 -1.33
C LEU A 126 12.26 -1.86 -0.49
N CYS A 127 12.29 -2.03 0.84
CA CYS A 127 13.22 -1.33 1.72
C CYS A 127 14.68 -1.66 1.37
N ILE A 128 15.02 -2.92 1.09
CA ILE A 128 16.37 -3.33 0.67
C ILE A 128 16.75 -2.69 -0.66
N VAL A 129 15.85 -2.72 -1.66
CA VAL A 129 16.09 -2.11 -2.98
C VAL A 129 16.29 -0.60 -2.83
N THR A 130 15.48 0.05 -2.01
CA THR A 130 15.59 1.50 -1.73
C THR A 130 16.90 1.83 -1.01
N ALA A 131 17.28 1.05 0.00
CA ALA A 131 18.55 1.21 0.70
C ALA A 131 19.74 1.03 -0.25
N TRP A 132 19.68 0.04 -1.14
CA TRP A 132 20.70 -0.20 -2.15
C TRP A 132 20.83 0.96 -3.14
N LEU A 133 19.70 1.50 -3.62
CA LEU A 133 19.67 2.69 -4.47
C LEU A 133 20.28 3.90 -3.74
N ALA A 134 19.87 4.15 -2.49
CA ALA A 134 20.34 5.26 -1.69
C ALA A 134 21.86 5.19 -1.41
N LEU A 135 22.42 4.01 -1.16
CA LEU A 135 23.85 3.82 -0.91
C LEU A 135 24.71 3.93 -2.18
N LYS A 136 24.12 3.67 -3.35
CA LYS A 136 24.82 3.78 -4.63
C LYS A 136 24.95 5.23 -5.10
N GLU A 137 24.07 6.11 -4.64
CA GLU A 137 24.03 7.51 -5.06
C GLU A 137 25.02 8.38 -4.26
N ARG A 138 26.01 8.97 -4.93
CA ARG A 138 27.08 9.76 -4.27
C ARG A 138 26.58 11.08 -3.66
N THR A 139 25.43 11.58 -4.11
CA THR A 139 24.85 12.88 -3.70
C THR A 139 23.72 12.75 -2.68
N ILE A 140 23.48 11.55 -2.16
CA ILE A 140 22.37 11.25 -1.24
C ILE A 140 22.36 12.15 0.00
N CYS A 141 23.53 12.52 0.54
CA CYS A 141 23.63 13.41 1.70
C CYS A 141 23.07 14.82 1.42
N LEU A 142 23.34 15.35 0.22
CA LEU A 142 22.86 16.68 -0.20
C LEU A 142 21.36 16.67 -0.50
N GLN A 143 20.87 15.58 -1.11
CA GLN A 143 19.44 15.41 -1.38
C GLN A 143 18.64 15.30 -0.08
N VAL A 144 19.07 14.48 0.88
CA VAL A 144 18.39 14.35 2.18
C VAL A 144 18.43 15.67 2.95
N LYS A 145 19.56 16.38 2.94
CA LYS A 145 19.68 17.71 3.54
C LYS A 145 18.71 18.70 2.91
N GLY A 146 18.61 18.71 1.58
CA GLY A 146 17.70 19.58 0.84
C GLY A 146 16.22 19.24 1.08
N MET A 147 15.86 17.96 1.12
CA MET A 147 14.49 17.50 1.34
C MET A 147 13.97 17.79 2.74
N LEU A 148 14.83 17.70 3.76
CA LEU A 148 14.46 17.92 5.16
C LEU A 148 14.82 19.32 5.67
N GLY A 149 15.44 20.17 4.83
CA GLY A 149 15.78 21.54 5.17
C GLY A 149 16.72 21.69 6.36
N LEU A 150 17.63 20.73 6.59
CA LEU A 150 18.45 20.73 7.80
C LEU A 150 19.60 21.74 7.69
N PRO A 151 19.89 22.50 8.77
CA PRO A 151 21.00 23.46 8.78
C PRO A 151 22.38 22.81 8.88
N PHE A 152 22.46 21.50 9.17
CA PHE A 152 23.71 20.76 9.34
C PHE A 152 24.02 19.80 8.18
N ASP A 153 25.29 19.41 8.02
CA ASP A 153 25.69 18.45 7.00
C ASP A 153 25.36 17.01 7.39
N VAL A 154 24.59 16.34 6.53
CA VAL A 154 24.18 14.95 6.71
C VAL A 154 25.38 14.04 6.42
N THR A 155 25.82 13.29 7.44
CA THR A 155 26.91 12.32 7.29
C THR A 155 26.39 10.95 6.87
N MET A 156 27.25 10.12 6.29
CA MET A 156 26.87 8.75 5.87
C MET A 156 26.37 7.89 7.04
N GLY A 157 26.87 8.10 8.27
CA GLY A 157 26.37 7.40 9.45
C GLY A 157 24.89 7.70 9.74
N MET A 158 24.45 8.94 9.50
CA MET A 158 23.04 9.32 9.66
C MET A 158 22.15 8.67 8.61
N ILE A 159 22.65 8.47 7.40
CA ILE A 159 21.92 7.78 6.33
C ILE A 159 21.71 6.31 6.67
N TRP A 160 22.75 5.64 7.17
CA TRP A 160 22.62 4.27 7.67
C TRP A 160 21.62 4.17 8.82
N ALA A 161 21.66 5.10 9.78
CA ALA A 161 20.68 5.16 10.86
C ALA A 161 19.26 5.37 10.34
N LEU A 162 19.07 6.27 9.37
CA LEU A 162 17.76 6.56 8.78
C LEU A 162 17.20 5.37 7.99
N ILE A 163 18.06 4.65 7.27
CA ILE A 163 17.68 3.41 6.57
C ILE A 163 17.25 2.34 7.58
N ILE A 164 18.07 2.06 8.59
CA ILE A 164 17.80 0.98 9.55
C ILE A 164 16.57 1.32 10.42
N ILE A 165 16.55 2.50 11.02
CA ILE A 165 15.45 2.94 11.90
C ILE A 165 14.18 3.14 11.08
N GLY A 166 14.27 3.75 9.90
CA GLY A 166 13.11 4.00 9.03
C GLY A 166 12.48 2.70 8.52
N SER A 167 13.29 1.75 8.04
CA SER A 167 12.77 0.46 7.57
C SER A 167 12.18 -0.38 8.71
N ALA A 168 12.83 -0.42 9.88
CA ALA A 168 12.30 -1.09 11.06
C ALA A 168 10.98 -0.46 11.53
N PHE A 169 10.90 0.87 11.56
CA PHE A 169 9.69 1.60 11.91
C PHE A 169 8.54 1.30 10.93
N LEU A 170 8.80 1.29 9.63
CA LEU A 170 7.78 0.98 8.62
C LEU A 170 7.25 -0.45 8.73
N LEU A 171 8.15 -1.42 8.95
CA LEU A 171 7.76 -2.82 9.15
C LEU A 171 6.93 -2.99 10.43
N ALA A 172 7.35 -2.36 11.54
CA ALA A 172 6.60 -2.37 12.78
C ALA A 172 5.22 -1.71 12.61
N PHE A 173 5.14 -0.57 11.94
CA PHE A 173 3.91 0.15 11.65
C PHE A 173 2.93 -0.71 10.83
N GLN A 174 3.40 -1.34 9.75
CA GLN A 174 2.58 -2.23 8.93
C GLN A 174 2.07 -3.43 9.74
N TYR A 175 2.97 -4.11 10.46
CA TYR A 175 2.63 -5.32 11.20
C TYR A 175 1.67 -5.05 12.35
N LEU A 176 1.96 -4.04 13.17
CA LEU A 176 1.10 -3.63 14.29
C LEU A 176 -0.25 -3.13 13.80
N GLY A 177 -0.28 -2.30 12.74
CA GLY A 177 -1.53 -1.82 12.16
C GLY A 177 -2.41 -2.95 11.63
N SER A 178 -1.80 -3.93 10.95
CA SER A 178 -2.53 -5.09 10.41
C SER A 178 -3.10 -5.99 11.54
N MET A 179 -2.30 -6.23 12.59
CA MET A 179 -2.74 -7.01 13.75
C MET A 179 -3.81 -6.29 14.57
N TYR A 180 -3.69 -4.97 14.74
CA TYR A 180 -4.69 -4.15 15.42
C TYR A 180 -6.05 -4.18 14.69
N VAL A 181 -6.04 -4.00 13.37
CA VAL A 181 -7.24 -4.10 12.53
C VAL A 181 -7.88 -5.49 12.64
N MET A 182 -7.07 -6.55 12.57
CA MET A 182 -7.56 -7.92 12.72
C MET A 182 -8.23 -8.13 14.09
N GLY A 183 -7.57 -7.72 15.19
CA GLY A 183 -8.10 -7.88 16.54
C GLY A 183 -9.44 -7.17 16.73
N ARG A 184 -9.49 -5.88 16.39
CA ARG A 184 -10.70 -5.04 16.57
C ARG A 184 -11.89 -5.51 15.74
N MET A 185 -11.64 -6.03 14.53
CA MET A 185 -12.70 -6.52 13.66
C MET A 185 -13.22 -7.89 14.09
N LEU A 186 -12.33 -8.78 14.58
CA LEU A 186 -12.74 -10.09 15.09
C LEU A 186 -13.48 -9.98 16.43
N GLU A 187 -13.15 -9.02 17.29
CA GLU A 187 -13.93 -8.71 18.50
C GLU A 187 -15.37 -8.31 18.14
N ARG A 188 -15.55 -7.45 17.13
CA ARG A 188 -16.88 -7.05 16.67
C ARG A 188 -17.65 -8.22 16.07
N TYR A 189 -16.99 -9.05 15.26
CA TYR A 189 -17.62 -10.22 14.64
C TYR A 189 -18.05 -11.27 15.67
N GLY A 190 -17.21 -11.54 16.68
CA GLY A 190 -17.57 -12.46 17.78
C GLY A 190 -18.70 -11.94 18.66
N SER A 191 -18.88 -10.62 18.76
CA SER A 191 -19.99 -10.00 19.50
C SER A 191 -21.31 -9.99 18.73
N ASP A 192 -21.28 -9.94 17.39
CA ASP A 192 -22.47 -10.04 16.54
C ASP A 192 -22.98 -11.50 16.47
N GLY A 193 -22.06 -12.48 16.41
CA GLY A 193 -22.43 -13.89 16.35
C GLY A 193 -23.04 -14.47 17.62
N SER A 194 -22.94 -13.78 18.77
CA SER A 194 -23.61 -14.17 20.02
C SER A 194 -24.99 -13.53 20.21
N GLY A 195 -25.46 -12.73 19.25
CA GLY A 195 -26.76 -12.03 19.34
C GLY A 195 -27.92 -12.72 18.62
N ASP A 196 -27.66 -13.81 17.89
CA ASP A 196 -28.65 -14.54 17.10
C ASP A 196 -29.11 -15.87 17.77
N GLU A 197 -28.74 -16.13 19.03
CA GLU A 197 -29.10 -17.35 19.79
C GLU A 197 -30.12 -17.14 20.93
N ASP A 198 -30.89 -16.04 20.93
CA ASP A 198 -31.98 -15.81 21.91
C ASP A 198 -33.38 -15.82 21.27
#